data_AF-A0A7S4GNM8-F1
#
_entry.id   AF-A0A7S4GNM8-F1
#
_cell.length_a   1.000
_cell.length_b   1.000
_cell.length_c   1.000
_cell.angle_alpha   90.00
_cell.angle_beta   90.00
_cell.angle_gamma   90.00
#
_symmetry.space_group_name_H-M   'P 1'
#
loop_
_entity.id
_entity.type
_entity.pdbx_description
1 polymer ?
#
loop_
_entity_poly.entity_id
_entity_poly.type
_entity_poly.pdbx_seq_one_letter_code
_entity_poly.pdbx_strand_id
1 'polypeptide(L)'
;IHAYARTAAEVKEKIKGYETVFQEDFDGTNGRKKKTLWLTEVAMGSNNASEITEFVDDLMNAKDGLNERETFGFVEKVSWFSDYSFDSFKVGTYVPHENEVWSSTLFFPFGQLSPVGERFFSHCGTSSVLV
;
A
#
# COMPACT_ATOMS: atom_id res chain seq x y z
N ILE A 1 4.76 9.21 0.25
CA ILE A 1 5.68 8.25 0.92
C ILE A 1 5.70 6.95 0.15
N HIS A 2 6.80 6.19 0.23
CA HIS A 2 6.90 4.85 -0.36
C HIS A 2 6.89 3.81 0.77
N ALA A 3 6.20 2.70 0.58
CA ALA A 3 6.05 1.65 1.58
C ALA A 3 6.21 0.26 0.96
N TYR A 4 7.35 -0.36 1.25
CA TYR A 4 7.62 -1.76 0.93
C TYR A 4 7.71 -2.56 2.23
N ALA A 5 7.07 -3.73 2.27
CA ALA A 5 6.91 -4.53 3.47
C ALA A 5 6.72 -6.01 3.15
N ARG A 6 6.78 -6.88 4.17
CA ARG A 6 6.36 -8.29 4.05
C ARG A 6 4.90 -8.49 4.45
N THR A 7 4.33 -7.55 5.23
CA THR A 7 2.95 -7.64 5.72
C THR A 7 2.24 -6.31 5.60
N ALA A 8 0.91 -6.34 5.45
CA ALA A 8 0.10 -5.12 5.45
C ALA A 8 0.21 -4.36 6.79
N ALA A 9 0.39 -5.08 7.90
CA ALA A 9 0.57 -4.50 9.23
C ALA A 9 1.77 -3.55 9.30
N GLU A 10 2.92 -3.92 8.73
CA GLU A 10 4.12 -3.06 8.69
C GLU A 10 3.88 -1.76 7.90
N VAL A 11 3.09 -1.82 6.81
CA VAL A 11 2.70 -0.60 6.07
C VAL A 11 1.78 0.28 6.91
N LYS A 12 0.77 -0.32 7.56
CA LYS A 12 -0.16 0.40 8.42
C LYS A 12 0.56 1.04 9.62
N GLU A 13 1.50 0.33 10.24
CA GLU A 13 2.35 0.87 11.31
C GLU A 13 3.19 2.04 10.83
N LYS A 14 3.84 1.93 9.66
CA LYS A 14 4.59 3.04 9.06
C LYS A 14 3.70 4.27 8.86
N ILE A 15 2.50 4.09 8.31
CA ILE A 15 1.52 5.17 8.11
C ILE A 15 1.12 5.82 9.44
N LYS A 16 0.84 5.02 10.48
CA LYS A 16 0.53 5.52 11.83
C LYS A 16 1.70 6.28 12.46
N GLY A 17 2.94 5.88 12.17
CA GLY A 17 4.12 6.66 12.54
C GLY A 17 4.13 8.06 11.91
N TYR A 18 3.79 8.18 10.62
CA TYR A 18 3.63 9.49 9.98
C TYR A 18 2.49 10.29 10.61
N GLU A 19 1.34 9.67 10.88
CA GLU A 19 0.21 10.33 11.54
C GLU A 19 0.62 10.93 12.88
N THR A 20 1.36 10.18 13.69
CA THR A 20 1.80 10.63 15.02
C THR A 20 2.78 11.81 14.91
N VAL A 21 3.77 11.72 14.02
CA VAL A 21 4.80 12.77 13.86
C VAL A 21 4.21 14.05 13.26
N PHE A 22 3.25 13.91 12.35
CA PHE A 22 2.64 15.02 11.61
C PHE A 22 1.17 15.22 12.00
N GLN A 23 0.81 14.92 13.24
CA GLN A 23 -0.59 14.93 13.68
C GLN A 23 -1.25 16.29 13.44
N GLU A 24 -0.62 17.39 13.88
CA GLU A 24 -1.17 18.73 13.70
C GLU A 24 -1.28 19.16 12.23
N ASP A 25 -0.44 18.59 11.36
CA ASP A 25 -0.52 18.78 9.90
C ASP A 25 -1.75 18.09 9.31
N PHE A 26 -2.02 16.86 9.75
CA PHE A 26 -3.18 16.09 9.31
C PHE A 26 -4.48 16.54 9.97
N ASP A 27 -4.43 17.11 11.17
CA ASP A 27 -5.58 17.72 11.84
C ASP A 27 -5.84 19.16 11.36
N GLY A 28 -4.82 19.83 10.81
CA GLY A 28 -4.90 21.22 10.38
C GLY A 28 -4.90 22.22 11.55
N THR A 29 -4.29 21.85 12.68
CA THR A 29 -4.32 22.62 13.94
C THR A 29 -3.08 23.51 14.14
N ASN A 30 -2.04 23.36 13.31
CA ASN A 30 -0.79 24.14 13.42
C ASN A 30 -0.78 25.48 12.65
N GLY A 31 -1.95 25.96 12.21
CA GLY A 31 -2.07 27.21 11.44
C GLY A 31 -1.61 27.13 9.98
N ARG A 32 -1.24 25.94 9.47
CA ARG A 32 -1.00 25.68 8.04
C ARG A 32 -2.20 24.99 7.39
N LYS A 33 -2.18 24.89 6.06
CA LYS A 33 -3.18 24.12 5.31
C LYS A 33 -3.10 22.64 5.72
N LYS A 34 -4.25 22.07 6.09
CA LYS A 34 -4.43 20.64 6.38
C LYS A 34 -3.81 19.79 5.26
N LYS A 35 -2.94 18.85 5.63
CA LYS A 35 -2.28 17.94 4.69
C LYS A 35 -3.04 16.63 4.59
N THR A 36 -2.76 15.91 3.51
CA THR A 36 -3.15 14.53 3.31
C THR A 36 -1.91 13.73 2.92
N LEU A 37 -1.89 12.44 3.23
CA LEU A 37 -0.81 11.54 2.88
C LEU A 37 -1.10 10.85 1.54
N TRP A 38 -0.10 10.82 0.67
CA TRP A 38 -0.12 10.02 -0.55
C TRP A 38 0.90 8.90 -0.41
N LEU A 39 0.46 7.66 -0.59
CA LEU A 39 1.34 6.52 -0.81
C LEU A 39 1.61 6.46 -2.32
N THR A 40 2.76 6.97 -2.73
CA THR A 40 3.11 7.06 -4.16
C THR A 40 3.66 5.75 -4.71
N GLU A 41 4.18 4.89 -3.83
CA GLU A 41 4.57 3.51 -4.14
C GLU A 41 4.24 2.62 -2.94
N VAL A 42 3.55 1.50 -3.19
CA VAL A 42 3.36 0.41 -2.23
C VAL A 42 3.47 -0.94 -2.92
N ALA A 43 4.17 -1.89 -2.30
CA ALA A 43 4.22 -3.28 -2.74
C ALA A 43 4.67 -4.20 -1.59
N MET A 44 4.25 -5.46 -1.65
CA MET A 44 4.85 -6.51 -0.85
C MET A 44 6.17 -6.94 -1.49
N GLY A 45 7.22 -7.07 -0.68
CA GLY A 45 8.46 -7.68 -1.14
C GLY A 45 8.31 -9.20 -1.17
N SER A 46 7.79 -9.77 -2.26
CA SER A 46 7.67 -11.21 -2.50
C SER A 46 7.58 -11.48 -4.02
N ASN A 47 7.69 -12.73 -4.45
CA ASN A 47 7.35 -13.18 -5.80
C ASN A 47 6.19 -14.18 -5.81
N ASN A 48 5.61 -14.48 -4.65
CA ASN A 48 4.46 -15.36 -4.52
C ASN A 48 3.16 -14.57 -4.73
N ALA A 49 2.51 -14.77 -5.88
CA ALA A 49 1.29 -14.05 -6.22
C ALA A 49 0.15 -14.23 -5.19
N SER A 50 0.06 -15.40 -4.53
CA SER A 50 -0.96 -15.64 -3.49
C SER A 50 -0.72 -14.77 -2.26
N GLU A 51 0.52 -14.73 -1.77
CA GLU A 51 0.90 -13.88 -0.63
C GLU A 51 0.67 -12.40 -0.93
N ILE A 52 1.02 -11.95 -2.14
CA ILE A 52 0.84 -10.56 -2.54
C ILE A 52 -0.66 -10.21 -2.63
N THR A 53 -1.49 -11.15 -3.09
CA THR A 53 -2.96 -10.99 -3.14
C THR A 53 -3.56 -10.86 -1.74
N GLU A 54 -3.13 -11.71 -0.80
CA GLU A 54 -3.53 -11.62 0.62
C GLU A 54 -3.06 -10.30 1.26
N PHE A 55 -1.83 -9.87 0.97
CA PHE A 55 -1.32 -8.57 1.40
C PHE A 55 -2.19 -7.41 0.91
N VAL A 56 -2.65 -7.46 -0.35
CA VAL A 56 -3.55 -6.44 -0.90
C VAL A 56 -4.86 -6.39 -0.12
N ASP A 57 -5.42 -7.54 0.24
CA ASP A 57 -6.66 -7.62 1.03
C ASP A 57 -6.49 -7.05 2.43
N ASP A 58 -5.45 -7.47 3.14
CA ASP A 58 -5.19 -7.01 4.49
C ASP A 58 -4.84 -5.51 4.53
N LEU A 59 -4.23 -5.01 3.45
CA LEU A 59 -3.88 -3.60 3.31
C LEU A 59 -5.09 -2.75 2.98
N MET A 60 -5.94 -3.18 2.05
CA MET A 60 -6.97 -2.32 1.44
C MET A 60 -8.39 -2.59 1.94
N ASN A 61 -8.65 -3.57 2.80
CA ASN A 61 -10.02 -3.83 3.27
C ASN A 61 -10.65 -2.63 4.04
N ALA A 62 -11.98 -2.60 4.11
CA ALA A 62 -12.74 -1.52 4.73
C ALA A 62 -12.92 -1.62 6.26
N LYS A 63 -12.43 -2.70 6.88
CA LYS A 63 -12.59 -2.94 8.33
C LYS A 63 -11.40 -2.40 9.13
N ASP A 64 -10.19 -2.67 8.65
CA ASP A 64 -8.94 -2.25 9.30
C ASP A 64 -7.81 -1.93 8.30
N GLY A 65 -8.11 -1.92 6.99
CA GLY A 65 -7.23 -1.51 5.93
C GLY A 65 -7.37 -0.02 5.58
N LEU A 66 -6.66 0.43 4.55
CA LEU A 66 -6.60 1.84 4.13
C LEU A 66 -7.94 2.38 3.61
N ASN A 67 -8.91 1.50 3.32
CA ASN A 67 -10.27 1.89 2.98
C ASN A 67 -11.13 2.16 4.22
N GLU A 68 -10.68 1.85 5.44
CA GLU A 68 -11.33 2.28 6.68
C GLU A 68 -11.02 3.78 6.90
N ARG A 69 -12.03 4.63 6.68
CA ARG A 69 -11.84 6.09 6.56
C ARG A 69 -11.85 6.81 7.91
N GLU A 70 -12.33 6.19 8.99
CA GLU A 70 -12.22 6.79 10.33
C GLU A 70 -10.76 6.78 10.80
N THR A 71 -10.04 5.70 10.52
CA THR A 71 -8.65 5.47 10.97
C THR A 71 -7.61 5.96 9.95
N PHE A 72 -7.89 5.82 8.66
CA PHE A 72 -6.94 6.16 7.58
C PHE A 72 -7.48 7.25 6.64
N GLY A 73 -8.46 8.04 7.08
CA GLY A 73 -9.06 9.13 6.31
C GLY A 73 -8.08 10.19 5.79
N PHE A 74 -6.92 10.35 6.44
CA PHE A 74 -5.86 11.25 6.00
C PHE A 74 -5.02 10.68 4.84
N VAL A 75 -5.12 9.39 4.54
CA VAL A 75 -4.50 8.77 3.35
C VAL A 75 -5.42 9.00 2.15
N GLU A 76 -5.02 9.90 1.26
CA GLU A 76 -5.86 10.39 0.15
C GLU A 76 -5.65 9.63 -1.16
N LYS A 77 -4.41 9.19 -1.43
CA LYS A 77 -4.06 8.40 -2.62
C LYS A 77 -3.14 7.26 -2.26
N VAL A 78 -3.35 6.13 -2.92
CA VAL A 78 -2.48 4.95 -2.89
C VAL A 78 -2.18 4.55 -4.32
N SER A 79 -0.91 4.43 -4.63
CA SER A 79 -0.38 4.01 -5.92
C SER A 79 0.48 2.79 -5.71
N TRP A 80 0.06 1.68 -6.33
CA TRP A 80 0.79 0.42 -6.29
C TRP A 80 2.07 0.53 -7.14
N PHE A 81 3.20 0.09 -6.60
CA PHE A 81 4.42 -0.06 -7.39
C PHE A 81 4.28 -1.30 -8.26
N SER A 82 4.10 -1.15 -9.57
CA SER A 82 3.88 -2.26 -10.50
C SER A 82 5.11 -2.50 -11.35
N ASP A 83 5.84 -3.56 -11.07
CA ASP A 83 6.95 -4.02 -11.91
C ASP A 83 6.91 -5.54 -12.09
N TYR A 84 7.30 -6.00 -13.27
CA TYR A 84 7.30 -7.41 -13.63
C TYR A 84 8.35 -8.18 -12.83
N SER A 85 9.50 -7.56 -12.59
CA SER A 85 10.63 -8.17 -11.89
C SER A 85 11.59 -7.09 -11.40
N PHE A 86 11.95 -7.12 -10.12
CA PHE A 86 12.91 -6.19 -9.54
C PHE A 86 13.74 -6.85 -8.43
N ASP A 87 14.96 -6.35 -8.24
CA ASP A 87 15.87 -6.85 -7.21
C ASP A 87 15.25 -6.69 -5.83
N SER A 88 15.32 -7.76 -5.03
CA SER A 88 14.89 -7.70 -3.64
C SER A 88 15.82 -6.82 -2.80
N PHE A 89 15.29 -6.26 -1.72
CA PHE A 89 16.05 -5.45 -0.78
C PHE A 89 15.54 -5.65 0.64
N LYS A 90 16.31 -5.19 1.64
CA LYS A 90 15.89 -5.33 3.03
C LYS A 90 14.61 -4.53 3.30
N VAL A 91 13.57 -5.21 3.81
CA VAL A 91 12.32 -4.60 4.27
C VAL A 91 12.04 -5.05 5.70
N GLY A 92 11.90 -4.10 6.63
CA GLY A 92 11.76 -4.42 8.05
C GLY A 92 12.90 -5.30 8.57
N THR A 93 12.55 -6.46 9.13
CA THR A 93 13.48 -7.49 9.59
C THR A 93 13.83 -8.52 8.53
N TYR A 94 13.12 -8.54 7.39
CA TYR A 94 13.35 -9.48 6.31
C TYR A 94 14.63 -9.13 5.55
N VAL A 95 15.54 -10.11 5.48
CA VAL A 95 16.75 -10.05 4.67
C VAL A 95 16.59 -11.05 3.53
N PRO A 96 16.48 -10.59 2.28
CA PRO A 96 16.35 -11.48 1.13
C PRO A 96 17.56 -12.41 0.97
N HIS A 97 17.34 -13.55 0.33
CA HIS A 97 18.43 -14.42 -0.09
C HIS A 97 19.25 -13.80 -1.24
N GLU A 98 20.46 -14.33 -1.44
CA GLU A 98 21.29 -13.91 -2.58
C GLU A 98 20.55 -14.18 -3.90
N ASN A 99 20.49 -13.16 -4.77
CA ASN A 99 19.78 -13.19 -6.05
C ASN A 99 18.25 -13.40 -5.96
N GLU A 100 17.65 -13.13 -4.80
CA GLU A 100 16.19 -13.12 -4.69
C GLU A 100 15.60 -11.95 -5.49
N VAL A 101 14.54 -12.26 -6.25
CA VAL A 101 13.85 -11.32 -7.14
C VAL A 101 12.37 -11.31 -6.77
N TRP A 102 11.80 -10.11 -6.72
CA TRP A 102 10.40 -9.88 -6.41
C TRP A 102 9.61 -9.44 -7.65
N SER A 103 8.29 -9.57 -7.55
CA SER A 103 7.36 -9.09 -8.58
C SER A 103 6.17 -8.43 -7.90
N SER A 104 5.67 -7.38 -8.51
CA SER A 104 4.49 -6.66 -8.04
C SER A 104 3.59 -6.31 -9.22
N THR A 105 3.72 -7.02 -10.33
CA THR A 105 3.02 -6.61 -11.56
C THR A 105 1.52 -6.70 -11.41
N LEU A 106 0.82 -5.64 -11.81
CA LEU A 106 -0.64 -5.64 -11.95
C LEU A 106 -1.08 -6.19 -13.31
N PHE A 107 -0.16 -6.32 -14.27
CA PHE A 107 -0.46 -6.70 -15.64
C PHE A 107 0.46 -7.81 -16.14
N PHE A 108 -0.10 -8.79 -16.81
CA PHE A 108 0.63 -9.70 -17.68
C PHE A 108 0.89 -9.04 -19.06
N PRO A 109 1.76 -9.62 -19.89
CA PRO A 109 1.93 -9.17 -21.27
C PRO A 109 0.59 -9.02 -22.00
N PHE A 110 0.53 -8.05 -22.92
CA PHE A 110 -0.67 -7.70 -23.70
C PHE A 110 -1.83 -7.10 -22.89
N GLY A 111 -1.59 -6.68 -21.64
CA GLY A 111 -2.51 -5.83 -20.87
C GLY A 111 -3.58 -6.59 -20.08
N GLN A 112 -3.51 -7.92 -20.00
CA GLN A 112 -4.35 -8.69 -19.09
C GLN A 112 -3.96 -8.40 -17.63
N LEU A 113 -4.94 -8.30 -16.72
CA LEU A 113 -4.66 -8.19 -15.29
C LEU A 113 -3.98 -9.47 -14.76
N SER A 114 -3.00 -9.29 -13.89
CA SER A 114 -2.49 -10.38 -13.05
C SER A 114 -3.47 -10.66 -11.90
N PRO A 115 -3.35 -11.78 -11.16
CA PRO A 115 -4.15 -12.00 -9.95
C PRO A 115 -4.02 -10.86 -8.92
N VAL A 116 -2.80 -10.31 -8.79
CA VAL A 116 -2.54 -9.13 -7.94
C VAL A 116 -3.26 -7.90 -8.49
N GLY A 117 -3.24 -7.70 -9.81
CA GLY A 117 -3.99 -6.66 -10.52
C GLY A 117 -5.48 -6.74 -10.25
N GLU A 118 -6.09 -7.89 -10.53
CA GLU A 118 -7.51 -8.15 -10.29
C GLU A 118 -7.88 -7.83 -8.83
N ARG A 119 -7.05 -8.25 -7.88
CA ARG A 119 -7.31 -8.01 -6.47
C ARG A 119 -7.18 -6.55 -6.09
N PHE A 120 -6.10 -5.87 -6.49
CA PHE A 120 -5.90 -4.45 -6.17
C PHE A 120 -7.03 -3.60 -6.73
N PHE A 121 -7.41 -3.80 -7.99
CA PHE A 121 -8.51 -3.04 -8.62
C PHE A 121 -9.87 -3.34 -7.97
N SER A 122 -10.09 -4.53 -7.42
CA SER A 122 -11.33 -4.84 -6.69
C SER A 122 -11.55 -3.95 -5.45
N HIS A 123 -10.47 -3.40 -4.87
CA HIS A 123 -10.53 -2.46 -3.75
C HIS A 123 -10.57 -0.98 -4.16
N CYS A 124 -10.30 -0.64 -5.43
CA CYS A 124 -10.32 0.74 -5.91
C CYS A 124 -11.74 1.24 -6.23
N GLY A 125 -12.67 0.34 -6.57
CA GLY A 125 -14.03 0.69 -7.00
C GLY A 125 -15.08 0.80 -5.89
N THR A 126 -14.74 0.44 -4.65
CA THR A 126 -15.69 0.43 -3.51
C THR A 126 -15.72 1.73 -2.72
N SER A 127 -14.91 2.73 -3.08
CA SER A 127 -15.06 4.11 -2.56
C SER A 127 -16.24 4.82 -3.20
N SER A 128 -17.45 4.28 -3.00
CA SER A 128 -18.70 5.02 -3.22
C SER A 128 -18.91 5.97 -2.05
N VAL A 129 -18.22 7.10 -2.06
CA VAL A 129 -18.77 8.30 -1.43
C VAL A 129 -19.92 8.74 -2.33
N LEU A 130 -21.12 8.30 -1.97
CA LEU A 130 -22.35 8.98 -2.37
C LEU A 130 -22.23 10.41 -1.84
N VAL A 131 -21.95 11.35 -2.75
CA VAL A 131 -22.22 12.78 -2.58
C VAL A 131 -23.69 13.01 -2.95
#